data_AF-Q7QLJ6-F1
#
_entry.id   AF-Q7QLJ6-F1
#
_cell.length_a   1.000
_cell.length_b   1.000
_cell.length_c   1.000
_cell.angle_alpha   90.00
_cell.angle_beta   90.00
_cell.angle_gamma   90.00
#
_symmetry.space_group_name_H-M   'P 1'
#
loop_
_entity.id
_entity.type
_entity.pdbx_description
1 polymer ?
#
loop_
_entity_poly.entity_id
_entity_poly.type
_entity_poly.pdbx_seq_one_letter_code
_entity_poly.pdbx_strand_id
1 'polypeptide(L)'
;MLLSWAYDGVNGSVPRNTGPECADYLSPVRKLVETMVIIPLYIHCQRCLHPSATPVRGMAFPVDFSVPSWGKQFLLVTMTLTLGVELGFKFATRTVIYILNPCHITTIMQIYLLACNKSTKSSTVLFRLQMNYLNGPLLAFMFPETDSRQLPLESSIYWIQHALMCIIPIFLLKSGVYNMEPLNDFTWNVIGYATLILYHFGILQVIA
;
A
#
# COMPACT_ATOMS: atom_id res chain seq x y z
N MET A 1 12.53 17.43 -16.46
CA MET A 1 13.25 16.26 -16.98
C MET A 1 14.26 15.71 -15.94
N LEU A 2 13.88 15.62 -14.65
CA LEU A 2 14.79 15.20 -13.55
C LEU A 2 14.61 13.72 -13.15
N LEU A 3 13.51 13.08 -13.57
CA LEU A 3 13.15 11.70 -13.23
C LEU A 3 13.15 10.74 -14.44
N SER A 4 13.63 11.14 -15.62
CA SER A 4 13.56 10.28 -16.83
C SER A 4 14.16 8.88 -16.60
N TRP A 5 15.30 8.83 -15.89
CA TRP A 5 15.96 7.57 -15.52
C TRP A 5 15.08 6.59 -14.72
N ALA A 6 14.03 7.08 -14.04
CA ALA A 6 13.11 6.27 -13.23
C ALA A 6 11.95 5.67 -14.05
N TYR A 7 11.83 6.05 -15.33
CA TYR A 7 10.81 5.59 -16.28
C TYR A 7 11.39 4.91 -17.52
N ASP A 8 12.72 4.83 -17.66
CA ASP A 8 13.38 4.49 -18.93
C ASP A 8 13.40 2.99 -19.26
N GLY A 9 13.33 2.06 -18.29
CA GLY A 9 13.53 0.62 -18.58
C GLY A 9 12.22 -0.17 -18.75
N VAL A 10 11.39 0.38 -19.62
CA VAL A 10 10.06 -0.07 -19.98
C VAL A 10 10.09 -1.34 -20.83
N ASN A 11 9.14 -2.25 -20.61
CA ASN A 11 8.87 -3.28 -21.60
C ASN A 11 8.13 -2.67 -22.80
N GLY A 12 8.83 -2.50 -23.92
CA GLY A 12 8.27 -1.96 -25.17
C GLY A 12 7.14 -2.78 -25.79
N SER A 13 6.90 -4.02 -25.33
CA SER A 13 5.75 -4.82 -25.76
C SER A 13 4.45 -4.50 -25.02
N VAL A 14 4.51 -3.77 -23.89
CA VAL A 14 3.33 -3.41 -23.07
C VAL A 14 3.42 -1.93 -22.62
N PRO A 15 3.49 -0.97 -23.56
CA PRO A 15 3.79 0.43 -23.26
C PRO A 15 2.66 1.15 -22.50
N ARG A 16 1.45 0.57 -22.48
CA ARG A 16 0.33 1.09 -21.69
C ARG A 16 0.48 0.82 -20.19
N ASN A 17 1.22 -0.22 -19.80
CA ASN A 17 1.34 -0.63 -18.40
C ASN A 17 2.63 -0.11 -17.77
N THR A 18 3.62 0.25 -18.59
CA THR A 18 4.88 0.82 -18.13
C THR A 18 5.38 1.93 -19.06
N GLY A 19 6.17 2.88 -18.54
CA GLY A 19 6.97 3.80 -19.38
C GLY A 19 6.35 5.14 -19.76
N PRO A 20 6.94 5.86 -20.73
CA PRO A 20 6.52 7.21 -21.10
C PRO A 20 5.05 7.30 -21.51
N GLU A 21 4.53 6.35 -22.30
CA GLU A 21 3.11 6.35 -22.69
C GLU A 21 2.18 6.21 -21.46
N CYS A 22 2.56 5.38 -20.49
CA CYS A 22 1.86 5.27 -19.22
C CYS A 22 1.99 6.54 -18.37
N ALA A 23 3.18 7.15 -18.29
CA ALA A 23 3.44 8.34 -17.48
C ALA A 23 2.70 9.58 -18.02
N ASP A 24 2.66 9.69 -19.35
CA ASP A 24 2.03 10.79 -20.08
C ASP A 24 0.55 10.51 -20.43
N TYR A 25 -0.02 9.40 -19.94
CA TYR A 25 -1.41 9.01 -20.20
C TYR A 25 -2.42 10.11 -19.81
N LEU A 26 -2.15 10.86 -18.74
CA LEU A 26 -2.95 12.01 -18.32
C LEU A 26 -2.20 13.31 -18.58
N SER A 27 -2.88 14.29 -19.18
CA SER A 27 -2.31 15.62 -19.39
C SER A 27 -2.04 16.34 -18.05
N PRO A 28 -1.00 17.19 -17.95
CA PRO A 28 -0.71 17.93 -16.73
C PRO A 28 -1.88 18.80 -16.23
N VAL A 29 -2.65 19.38 -17.16
CA VAL A 29 -3.84 20.17 -16.83
C VAL A 29 -4.90 19.30 -16.17
N ARG A 30 -5.16 18.10 -16.72
CA ARG A 30 -6.11 17.16 -16.14
C ARG A 30 -5.66 16.68 -14.77
N LYS A 31 -4.37 16.34 -14.62
CA LYS A 31 -3.77 15.98 -13.32
C LYS A 31 -4.02 17.08 -12.29
N LEU A 32 -3.75 18.34 -12.65
CA LEU A 32 -3.98 19.48 -11.76
C LEU A 32 -5.46 19.67 -11.40
N VAL A 33 -6.36 19.62 -12.38
CA VAL A 33 -7.81 19.80 -12.16
C VAL A 33 -8.36 18.71 -11.26
N GLU A 34 -8.04 17.44 -11.53
CA GLU A 34 -8.49 16.32 -10.71
C GLU A 34 -7.99 16.45 -9.26
N THR A 35 -6.71 16.78 -9.05
CA THR A 35 -6.15 17.00 -7.70
C THR A 35 -6.84 18.18 -6.99
N MET A 36 -7.05 19.30 -7.68
CA MET A 36 -7.66 20.52 -7.11
C MET A 36 -9.16 20.39 -6.84
N VAL A 37 -9.86 19.47 -7.49
CA VAL A 37 -11.29 19.22 -7.27
C VAL A 37 -11.48 18.10 -6.24
N ILE A 38 -10.79 16.98 -6.40
CA ILE A 38 -11.02 15.77 -5.61
C ILE A 38 -10.56 15.96 -4.17
N ILE A 39 -9.39 16.56 -3.93
CA ILE A 39 -8.87 16.75 -2.56
C ILE A 39 -9.82 17.65 -1.73
N PRO A 40 -10.25 18.84 -2.19
CA PRO A 40 -11.17 19.68 -1.41
C PRO A 40 -12.57 19.08 -1.25
N LEU A 41 -13.14 18.48 -2.31
CA LEU A 41 -14.44 17.79 -2.24
C LEU A 41 -14.40 16.71 -1.17
N TYR A 42 -13.31 15.95 -1.14
CA TYR A 42 -13.09 14.91 -0.16
C TYR A 42 -12.93 15.48 1.27
N ILE A 43 -12.13 16.53 1.48
CA ILE A 43 -12.00 17.20 2.80
C ILE A 43 -13.35 17.71 3.29
N HIS A 44 -14.18 18.24 2.38
CA HIS A 44 -15.52 18.69 2.69
C HIS A 44 -16.43 17.54 3.12
N CYS A 45 -16.47 16.44 2.35
CA CYS A 45 -17.23 15.24 2.71
C CYS A 45 -16.83 14.70 4.09
N GLN A 46 -15.53 14.60 4.40
CA GLN A 46 -15.07 14.17 5.72
C GLN A 46 -15.60 15.03 6.86
N ARG A 47 -15.56 16.35 6.70
CA ARG A 47 -16.06 17.30 7.71
C ARG A 47 -17.57 17.20 7.91
N CYS A 48 -18.32 16.92 6.83
CA CYS A 48 -19.77 16.73 6.89
C CYS A 48 -20.16 15.38 7.51
N LEU A 49 -19.40 14.32 7.22
CA LEU A 49 -19.63 12.96 7.74
C LEU A 49 -19.15 12.78 9.19
N HIS A 50 -18.18 13.59 9.64
CA HIS A 50 -17.70 13.61 11.02
C HIS A 50 -17.78 15.04 11.62
N PRO A 51 -18.98 15.55 11.99
CA PRO A 51 -19.15 16.90 12.55
C PRO A 51 -18.48 17.08 13.92
N SER A 52 -18.04 16.00 14.56
CA SER A 52 -17.28 16.01 15.79
C SER A 52 -16.32 14.85 15.73
N ALA A 53 -15.02 15.14 15.72
CA ALA A 53 -13.97 14.16 15.85
C ALA A 53 -14.17 13.40 17.16
N THR A 54 -14.91 12.30 17.12
CA THR A 54 -14.93 11.33 18.20
C THR A 54 -13.48 10.86 18.33
N PRO A 55 -12.85 11.03 19.50
CA PRO A 55 -11.49 10.57 19.71
C PRO A 55 -11.50 9.07 19.40
N VAL A 56 -10.54 8.63 18.58
CA VAL A 56 -10.33 7.24 18.15
C VAL A 56 -10.76 6.27 19.26
N ARG A 57 -12.01 5.83 19.20
CA ARG A 57 -12.64 5.08 20.29
C ARG A 57 -12.23 3.62 20.07
N GLY A 58 -11.69 2.98 21.11
CA GLY A 58 -11.31 1.57 21.02
C GLY A 58 -9.86 1.27 20.62
N MET A 59 -8.90 2.21 20.78
CA MET A 59 -7.48 1.83 20.79
C MET A 59 -7.23 0.95 22.03
N ALA A 60 -7.18 -0.37 21.82
CA ALA A 60 -6.85 -1.33 22.86
C ALA A 60 -5.47 -1.04 23.46
N PHE A 61 -5.38 -1.13 24.79
CA PHE A 61 -4.18 -0.95 25.59
C PHE A 61 -3.09 -1.97 25.20
N PRO A 62 -1.80 -1.65 25.41
CA PRO A 62 -0.69 -2.52 25.01
C PRO A 62 -0.79 -3.88 25.70
N VAL A 63 -1.02 -4.93 24.91
CA VAL A 63 -0.82 -6.31 25.35
C VAL A 63 0.65 -6.65 25.15
N ASP A 64 1.36 -6.95 26.23
CA ASP A 64 2.76 -7.35 26.19
C ASP A 64 2.89 -8.77 25.62
N PHE A 65 3.04 -8.88 24.30
CA PHE A 65 3.54 -10.10 23.66
C PHE A 65 5.06 -10.08 23.69
N SER A 66 5.64 -10.61 24.77
CA SER A 66 7.09 -10.51 25.03
C SER A 66 7.96 -11.50 24.25
N VAL A 67 7.38 -12.46 23.51
CA VAL A 67 8.15 -13.42 22.70
C VAL A 67 7.68 -13.43 21.24
N PRO A 68 8.53 -13.06 20.26
CA PRO A 68 8.17 -13.15 18.86
C PRO A 68 8.02 -14.62 18.44
N SER A 69 6.84 -14.99 17.91
CA SER A 69 6.61 -16.33 17.41
C SER A 69 7.48 -16.63 16.18
N TRP A 70 7.89 -17.88 16.02
CA TRP A 70 8.63 -18.32 14.84
C TRP A 70 7.91 -17.95 13.53
N GLY A 71 6.57 -18.08 13.50
CA GLY A 71 5.77 -17.67 12.35
C GLY A 71 5.84 -16.17 12.04
N LYS A 72 5.87 -15.31 13.07
CA LYS A 72 6.05 -13.86 12.90
C LYS A 72 7.43 -13.53 12.31
N GLN A 73 8.47 -14.19 12.80
CA GLN A 73 9.84 -14.02 12.29
C GLN A 73 9.96 -14.53 10.85
N PHE A 74 9.38 -15.69 10.54
CA PHE A 74 9.34 -16.21 9.19
C PHE A 74 8.67 -15.23 8.22
N LEU A 75 7.46 -14.75 8.55
CA LEU A 75 6.74 -13.77 7.73
C LEU A 75 7.53 -12.47 7.56
N LEU A 76 8.16 -11.97 8.64
CA LEU A 76 8.97 -10.75 8.59
C LEU A 76 10.15 -10.90 7.63
N VAL A 77 10.92 -11.98 7.77
CA VAL A 77 12.09 -12.25 6.93
C VAL A 77 11.67 -12.43 5.47
N THR A 78 10.65 -13.25 5.21
CA THR A 78 10.17 -13.50 3.84
C THR A 78 9.65 -12.23 3.20
N MET A 79 8.85 -11.41 3.91
CA MET A 79 8.32 -10.16 3.36
C MET A 79 9.43 -9.14 3.09
N THR A 80 10.40 -9.04 4.00
CA THR A 80 11.55 -8.13 3.85
C THR A 80 12.41 -8.53 2.66
N LEU A 81 12.68 -9.83 2.50
CA LEU A 81 13.43 -10.35 1.36
C LEU A 81 12.67 -10.10 0.04
N THR A 82 11.36 -10.35 0.03
CA THR A 82 10.50 -10.13 -1.14
C THR A 82 10.54 -8.66 -1.57
N LEU A 83 10.40 -7.72 -0.63
CA LEU A 83 10.51 -6.29 -0.92
C LEU A 83 11.93 -5.94 -1.42
N GLY A 84 12.98 -6.45 -0.77
CA GLY A 84 14.37 -6.19 -1.18
C GLY A 84 14.66 -6.65 -2.61
N VAL A 85 14.17 -7.84 -2.99
CA VAL A 85 14.32 -8.37 -4.36
C VAL A 85 13.49 -7.54 -5.36
N GLU A 86 12.24 -7.20 -5.04
CA GLU A 86 11.41 -6.36 -5.92
C GLU A 86 12.04 -4.98 -6.14
N LEU A 87 12.56 -4.34 -5.08
CA LEU A 87 13.33 -3.10 -5.20
C LEU A 87 14.53 -3.29 -6.14
N GLY A 88 15.30 -4.37 -5.96
CA GLY A 88 16.41 -4.73 -6.83
C GLY A 88 16.01 -4.83 -8.30
N PHE A 89 14.88 -5.47 -8.60
CA PHE A 89 14.33 -5.52 -9.96
C PHE A 89 13.96 -4.14 -10.49
N LYS A 90 13.31 -3.27 -9.70
CA LYS A 90 12.96 -1.90 -10.13
C LYS A 90 14.17 -1.02 -10.40
N PHE A 91 15.24 -1.18 -9.62
CA PHE A 91 16.52 -0.52 -9.91
C PHE A 91 17.19 -1.07 -11.17
N ALA A 92 17.25 -2.41 -11.32
CA ALA A 92 17.88 -3.04 -12.48
C ALA A 92 17.15 -2.71 -13.79
N THR A 93 15.82 -2.61 -13.74
CA THR A 93 14.96 -2.30 -14.89
C THR A 93 14.66 -0.81 -15.00
N ARG A 94 15.28 0.10 -14.24
CA ARG A 94 15.01 1.56 -14.34
C ARG A 94 13.52 1.92 -14.32
N THR A 95 12.74 1.23 -13.49
CA THR A 95 11.30 1.45 -13.29
C THR A 95 11.00 1.86 -11.84
N VAL A 96 11.94 2.62 -11.25
CA VAL A 96 11.99 2.97 -9.83
C VAL A 96 10.76 3.75 -9.36
N ILE A 97 10.07 4.48 -10.24
CA ILE A 97 8.84 5.15 -9.83
C ILE A 97 7.78 4.18 -9.28
N TYR A 98 7.72 2.94 -9.81
CA TYR A 98 6.70 1.98 -9.39
C TYR A 98 6.92 1.48 -7.96
N ILE A 99 8.03 1.84 -7.29
CA ILE A 99 8.19 1.65 -5.84
C ILE A 99 7.11 2.40 -5.06
N LEU A 100 6.57 3.49 -5.61
CA LEU A 100 5.46 4.21 -5.00
C LEU A 100 4.11 3.52 -5.20
N ASN A 101 4.03 2.44 -5.99
CA ASN A 101 2.77 1.73 -6.13
C ASN A 101 2.24 1.27 -4.75
N PRO A 102 0.92 1.34 -4.51
CA PRO A 102 0.34 1.08 -3.19
C PRO A 102 0.70 -0.28 -2.60
N CYS A 103 0.96 -1.30 -3.43
CA CYS A 103 1.44 -2.60 -2.98
C CYS A 103 2.74 -2.47 -2.18
N HIS A 104 3.78 -1.84 -2.72
CA HIS A 104 5.08 -1.67 -2.06
C HIS A 104 4.98 -0.84 -0.78
N ILE A 105 4.21 0.25 -0.78
CA ILE A 105 3.98 1.04 0.43
C ILE A 105 3.29 0.20 1.51
N THR A 106 2.31 -0.60 1.12
CA THR A 106 1.62 -1.54 2.03
C THR A 106 2.58 -2.61 2.54
N THR A 107 3.51 -3.10 1.71
CA THR A 107 4.52 -4.06 2.16
C THR A 107 5.48 -3.48 3.20
N ILE A 108 5.91 -2.22 3.03
CA ILE A 108 6.73 -1.51 4.00
C ILE A 108 5.98 -1.37 5.33
N MET A 109 4.70 -0.97 5.26
CA MET A 109 3.82 -0.91 6.42
C MET A 109 3.69 -2.28 7.11
N GLN A 110 3.54 -3.37 6.36
CA GLN A 110 3.45 -4.73 6.89
C GLN A 110 4.74 -5.20 7.55
N ILE A 111 5.90 -4.89 6.96
CA ILE A 111 7.21 -5.17 7.57
C ILE A 111 7.33 -4.42 8.90
N TYR A 112 6.94 -3.14 8.95
CA TYR A 112 6.93 -2.37 10.19
C TYR A 112 6.02 -3.01 11.26
N LEU A 113 4.79 -3.41 10.89
CA LEU A 113 3.85 -4.05 11.79
C LEU A 113 4.36 -5.40 12.32
N LEU A 114 5.02 -6.18 11.47
CA LEU A 114 5.68 -7.43 11.86
C LEU A 114 6.93 -7.20 12.70
N ALA A 115 7.65 -6.09 12.53
CA ALA A 115 8.80 -5.75 13.36
C ALA A 115 8.37 -5.23 14.76
N CYS A 116 7.16 -4.68 14.90
CA CYS A 116 6.64 -4.22 16.18
C CYS A 116 6.37 -5.37 17.14
N ASN A 117 7.04 -5.40 18.29
CA ASN A 117 6.80 -6.39 19.34
C ASN A 117 5.66 -6.03 20.29
N LYS A 118 5.21 -4.77 20.27
CA LYS A 118 4.09 -4.27 21.08
C LYS A 118 3.16 -3.44 20.22
N SER A 119 1.86 -3.51 20.50
CA SER A 119 0.90 -2.61 19.86
C SER A 119 1.09 -1.18 20.40
N THR A 120 1.34 -0.24 19.49
CA THR A 120 1.40 1.19 19.79
C THR A 120 0.25 1.89 19.08
N LYS A 121 -0.06 3.14 19.45
CA LYS A 121 -1.09 3.93 18.76
C LYS A 121 -0.81 3.99 17.25
N SER A 122 0.44 4.21 16.87
CA SER A 122 0.86 4.26 15.46
C SER A 122 0.68 2.92 14.76
N SER A 123 1.13 1.82 15.39
CA SER A 123 1.00 0.49 14.79
C SER A 123 -0.47 0.04 14.69
N THR A 124 -1.33 0.43 15.63
CA THR A 124 -2.78 0.18 15.53
C THR A 124 -3.41 0.98 14.39
N VAL A 125 -3.04 2.25 14.20
CA VAL A 125 -3.50 3.06 13.06
C VAL A 125 -3.09 2.40 11.75
N LEU A 126 -1.81 2.04 11.61
CA LEU A 126 -1.28 1.38 10.42
C LEU A 126 -1.93 0.03 10.18
N PHE A 127 -2.17 -0.76 11.23
CA PHE A 127 -2.91 -2.03 11.13
C PHE A 127 -4.33 -1.81 10.57
N ARG A 128 -5.04 -0.78 11.03
CA ARG A 128 -6.39 -0.49 10.54
C ARG A 128 -6.37 0.05 9.12
N LEU A 129 -5.38 0.85 8.73
CA LEU A 129 -5.20 1.29 7.35
C LEU A 129 -4.94 0.10 6.42
N GLN A 130 -4.01 -0.81 6.73
CA GLN A 130 -3.72 -1.96 5.86
C GLN A 130 -4.95 -2.86 5.63
N MET A 131 -5.83 -3.01 6.63
CA MET A 131 -7.03 -3.83 6.49
C MET A 131 -7.96 -3.27 5.43
N ASN A 132 -7.99 -1.95 5.26
CA ASN A 132 -8.77 -1.26 4.24
C ASN A 132 -8.07 -1.22 2.87
N TYR A 133 -6.79 -1.60 2.79
CA TYR A 133 -6.03 -1.67 1.54
C TYR A 133 -6.00 -3.08 0.94
N LEU A 134 -6.64 -4.06 1.59
CA LEU A 134 -6.70 -5.46 1.13
C LEU A 134 -7.43 -5.63 -0.21
N ASN A 135 -8.24 -4.65 -0.64
CA ASN A 135 -8.80 -4.63 -1.99
C ASN A 135 -7.70 -4.59 -3.07
N GLY A 136 -6.56 -3.95 -2.79
CA GLY A 136 -5.41 -3.87 -3.70
C GLY A 136 -4.84 -5.25 -4.10
N PRO A 137 -4.34 -6.07 -3.15
CA PRO A 137 -3.80 -7.37 -3.49
C PRO A 137 -4.84 -8.34 -4.07
N LEU A 138 -6.12 -8.22 -3.69
CA LEU A 138 -7.18 -9.00 -4.33
C LEU A 138 -7.37 -8.62 -5.81
N LEU A 139 -7.35 -7.33 -6.13
CA LEU A 139 -7.39 -6.86 -7.52
C LEU A 139 -6.17 -7.32 -8.31
N ALA A 140 -4.99 -7.34 -7.70
CA ALA A 140 -3.77 -7.88 -8.31
C ALA A 140 -3.86 -9.38 -8.64
N PHE A 141 -4.60 -10.17 -7.84
CA PHE A 141 -4.88 -11.57 -8.18
C PHE A 141 -5.89 -11.73 -9.33
N MET A 142 -6.91 -10.86 -9.39
CA MET A 142 -7.93 -10.92 -10.43
C MET A 142 -7.47 -10.36 -11.77
N PHE A 143 -6.63 -9.32 -11.74
CA PHE A 143 -6.11 -8.60 -12.90
C PHE A 143 -4.58 -8.48 -12.75
N PRO A 144 -3.85 -9.59 -12.97
CA PRO A 144 -2.41 -9.61 -12.73
C PRO A 144 -1.64 -8.83 -13.78
N GLU A 145 -0.73 -7.98 -13.30
CA GLU A 145 0.17 -7.16 -14.12
C GLU A 145 1.56 -7.82 -14.19
N THR A 146 1.61 -9.00 -14.79
CA THR A 146 2.86 -9.77 -14.94
C THR A 146 3.51 -9.64 -16.31
N ASP A 147 2.81 -9.11 -17.31
CA ASP A 147 3.27 -9.06 -18.70
C ASP A 147 4.40 -8.04 -18.94
N SER A 148 4.51 -7.04 -18.07
CA SER A 148 5.60 -6.07 -18.10
C SER A 148 6.88 -6.56 -17.41
N ARG A 149 6.86 -7.75 -16.79
CA ARG A 149 7.96 -8.28 -15.98
C ARG A 149 8.93 -9.08 -16.85
N GLN A 150 10.16 -8.57 -16.98
CA GLN A 150 11.13 -9.02 -17.98
C GLN A 150 12.18 -9.96 -17.38
N LEU A 151 12.49 -9.81 -16.09
CA LEU A 151 13.56 -10.56 -15.45
C LEU A 151 13.06 -11.91 -14.90
N PRO A 152 13.90 -12.96 -14.90
CA PRO A 152 13.58 -14.21 -14.23
C PRO A 152 13.17 -13.95 -12.77
N LEU A 153 12.12 -14.65 -12.32
CA LEU A 153 11.53 -14.56 -10.98
C LEU A 153 10.81 -13.24 -10.65
N GLU A 154 10.80 -12.23 -11.51
CA GLU A 154 10.06 -10.99 -11.25
C GLU A 154 8.55 -11.24 -11.11
N SER A 155 7.99 -12.14 -11.95
CA SER A 155 6.60 -12.60 -11.82
C SER A 155 6.39 -13.46 -10.57
N SER A 156 7.34 -14.33 -10.23
CA SER A 156 7.23 -15.14 -9.00
C SER A 156 7.20 -14.27 -7.74
N ILE A 157 8.05 -13.25 -7.68
CA ILE A 157 8.11 -12.29 -6.56
C ILE A 157 6.81 -11.49 -6.47
N TYR A 158 6.20 -11.10 -7.59
CA TYR A 158 4.88 -10.48 -7.61
C TYR A 158 3.83 -11.34 -6.89
N TRP A 159 3.72 -12.61 -7.26
CA TRP A 159 2.72 -13.51 -6.66
C TRP A 159 2.99 -13.75 -5.18
N ILE A 160 4.26 -13.94 -4.80
CA ILE A 160 4.67 -14.10 -3.41
C ILE A 160 4.31 -12.86 -2.60
N GLN A 161 4.64 -11.67 -3.10
CA GLN A 161 4.36 -10.40 -2.44
C GLN A 161 2.87 -10.23 -2.18
N HIS A 162 2.03 -10.41 -3.20
CA HIS A 162 0.58 -10.21 -3.07
C HIS A 162 -0.08 -11.29 -2.20
N ALA A 163 0.44 -12.53 -2.22
CA ALA A 163 -0.01 -13.56 -1.29
C ALA A 163 0.32 -13.20 0.16
N LEU A 164 1.55 -12.76 0.42
CA LEU A 164 1.98 -12.32 1.75
C LEU A 164 1.17 -11.11 2.23
N MET A 165 0.83 -10.18 1.33
CA MET A 165 -0.02 -9.03 1.65
C MET A 165 -1.40 -9.44 2.19
N CYS A 166 -1.95 -10.57 1.72
CA CYS A 166 -3.20 -11.12 2.25
C CYS A 166 -2.99 -11.94 3.54
N ILE A 167 -1.88 -12.68 3.64
CA ILE A 167 -1.59 -13.58 4.78
C ILE A 167 -1.23 -12.79 6.05
N ILE A 168 -0.39 -11.76 5.94
CA ILE A 168 0.17 -11.02 7.08
C ILE A 168 -0.93 -10.37 7.95
N PRO A 169 -1.93 -9.66 7.39
CA PRO A 169 -2.98 -9.06 8.20
C PRO A 169 -3.82 -10.11 8.94
N ILE A 170 -4.10 -11.25 8.30
CA ILE A 170 -4.81 -12.37 8.93
C ILE A 170 -4.00 -12.97 10.08
N PHE A 171 -2.68 -13.14 9.89
CA PHE A 171 -1.79 -13.62 10.93
C PHE A 171 -1.76 -12.68 12.14
N LEU A 172 -1.59 -11.37 11.88
CA LEU A 172 -1.58 -10.33 12.90
C LEU A 172 -2.91 -10.25 13.66
N LEU A 173 -4.05 -10.41 12.97
CA LEU A 173 -5.36 -10.49 13.61
C LEU A 173 -5.49 -11.74 14.51
N LYS A 174 -5.11 -12.92 14.00
CA LYS A 174 -5.17 -14.18 14.77
C LYS A 174 -4.24 -14.22 15.98
N SER A 175 -3.15 -13.45 15.95
CA SER A 175 -2.25 -13.31 17.10
C SER A 175 -2.86 -12.57 18.29
N GLY A 176 -4.01 -11.89 18.12
CA GLY A 176 -4.66 -11.10 19.16
C GLY A 176 -3.98 -9.75 19.46
N VAL A 177 -2.91 -9.40 18.75
CA VAL A 177 -2.18 -8.13 18.90
C VAL A 177 -3.02 -6.94 18.41
N TYR A 178 -3.87 -7.16 17.42
CA TYR A 178 -4.75 -6.15 16.85
C TYR A 178 -6.18 -6.67 16.78
N ASN A 179 -7.14 -5.75 16.77
CA ASN A 179 -8.56 -6.06 16.67
C ASN A 179 -9.21 -5.31 15.51
N MET A 180 -10.23 -5.92 14.92
CA MET A 180 -11.10 -5.30 13.94
C MET A 180 -12.23 -4.54 14.61
N GLU A 181 -12.70 -3.49 13.93
CA GLU A 181 -13.88 -2.76 14.36
C GLU A 181 -15.16 -3.58 14.09
N PRO A 182 -16.26 -3.26 14.80
CA PRO A 182 -17.58 -3.83 14.50
C PRO A 182 -17.98 -3.59 13.03
N LEU A 183 -18.76 -4.52 12.45
CA LEU A 183 -19.18 -4.44 11.03
C LEU A 183 -20.05 -3.22 10.69
N ASN A 184 -20.66 -2.59 11.69
CA ASN A 184 -21.45 -1.38 11.54
C ASN A 184 -20.64 -0.09 11.74
N ASP A 185 -19.35 -0.19 12.08
CA ASP A 185 -18.45 0.95 12.20
C ASP A 185 -17.64 1.15 10.92
N PHE A 186 -18.06 2.14 10.13
CA PHE A 186 -17.40 2.50 8.87
C PHE A 186 -16.32 3.57 9.05
N THR A 187 -16.03 4.03 10.27
CA THR A 187 -15.08 5.13 10.52
C THR A 187 -13.71 4.84 9.92
N TRP A 188 -13.16 3.65 10.18
CA TRP A 188 -11.85 3.26 9.66
C TRP A 188 -11.87 2.89 8.18
N ASN A 189 -13.01 2.46 7.65
CA ASN A 189 -13.19 2.30 6.21
C ASN A 189 -13.07 3.65 5.51
N VAL A 190 -13.81 4.63 6.02
CA VAL A 190 -13.77 6.01 5.52
C VAL A 190 -12.36 6.59 5.63
N ILE A 191 -11.67 6.46 6.77
CA ILE A 191 -10.28 6.93 6.98
C ILE A 191 -9.24 6.18 6.14
N GLY A 192 -9.46 4.88 5.89
CA GLY A 192 -8.59 4.07 5.02
C GLY A 192 -8.66 4.57 3.57
N TYR A 193 -9.85 4.54 2.98
CA TYR A 193 -10.06 4.98 1.60
C TYR A 193 -9.68 6.45 1.39
N ALA A 194 -9.99 7.29 2.35
CA ALA A 194 -9.49 8.65 2.48
C ALA A 194 -7.98 8.78 2.28
N THR A 195 -7.22 8.06 3.08
CA THR A 195 -5.76 8.08 3.04
C THR A 195 -5.26 7.57 1.69
N LEU A 196 -5.93 6.56 1.13
CA LEU A 196 -5.61 6.03 -0.19
C LEU A 196 -5.88 7.06 -1.31
N ILE A 197 -7.00 7.78 -1.29
CA ILE A 197 -7.32 8.85 -2.25
C ILE A 197 -6.29 9.97 -2.18
N LEU A 198 -5.96 10.43 -0.97
CA LEU A 198 -4.93 11.45 -0.77
C LEU A 198 -3.56 10.98 -1.28
N TYR A 199 -3.22 9.71 -1.08
CA TYR A 199 -2.00 9.12 -1.62
C TYR A 199 -1.97 9.17 -3.15
N HIS A 200 -3.07 8.77 -3.81
CA HIS A 200 -3.13 8.74 -5.28
C HIS A 200 -3.11 10.16 -5.88
N PHE A 201 -4.03 11.03 -5.46
CA PHE A 201 -4.17 12.37 -6.06
C PHE A 201 -3.16 13.40 -5.54
N GLY A 202 -2.56 13.16 -4.37
CA GLY A 202 -1.61 14.08 -3.74
C GLY A 202 -0.15 13.68 -3.92
N ILE A 203 0.18 12.39 -3.87
CA ILE A 203 1.57 11.91 -4.00
C ILE A 203 1.80 11.32 -5.40
N LEU A 204 1.06 10.29 -5.78
CA LEU A 204 1.30 9.60 -7.05
C LEU A 204 1.09 10.53 -8.24
N GLN A 205 -0.01 11.26 -8.28
CA GLN A 205 -0.37 12.15 -9.39
C GLN A 205 0.53 13.38 -9.53
N VAL A 206 1.27 13.74 -8.47
CA VAL A 206 2.25 14.84 -8.52
C VAL A 206 3.60 14.35 -9.02
N ILE A 207 3.95 13.10 -8.71
CA ILE A 207 5.25 12.51 -9.05
C ILE A 207 5.23 11.86 -10.44
N ALA A 208 4.12 11.19 -10.80
CA ALA A 208 3.87 10.55 -12.09
C ALA A 208 3.33 11.55 -13.11
#